data_AF-A0A0C9ZKI7-F1
#
_entry.id   AF-A0A0C9ZKI7-F1
#
_cell.length_a   1.000
_cell.length_b   1.000
_cell.length_c   1.000
_cell.angle_alpha   90.00
_cell.angle_beta   90.00
_cell.angle_gamma   90.00
#
_symmetry.space_group_name_H-M   'P 1'
#
loop_
_entity.id
_entity.type
_entity.pdbx_description
1 polymer ?
#
loop_
_entity_poly.entity_id
_entity_poly.type
_entity_poly.pdbx_seq_one_letter_code
_entity_poly.pdbx_strand_id
1 'polypeptide(L)'
;MPKRRGTSPRIMDVLCTSSSLKWTRVQLLKSQNLCDCQRVNSWNAFIRAKLRDANSGRDRGDRVKLTQFVARNKDDLLVAYKNLTPAQQEAYNAKVQVARDTKVMVVRSNPKAISHTVSAAFANMDREWTALCAQTGLEGFYIAV
;
A
#
# COMPACT_ATOMS: atom_id res chain seq x y z
N MET A 1 -47.13 -16.91 41.91
CA MET A 1 -45.88 -17.66 42.18
C MET A 1 -45.44 -18.39 40.91
N PRO A 2 -44.47 -17.88 40.13
CA PRO A 2 -44.07 -18.46 38.85
C PRO A 2 -42.91 -19.46 39.02
N LYS A 3 -43.00 -20.62 38.37
CA LYS A 3 -41.95 -21.65 38.36
C LYS A 3 -41.30 -21.66 36.97
N ARG A 4 -40.25 -20.85 36.79
CA ARG A 4 -39.38 -20.89 35.60
C ARG A 4 -38.46 -22.10 35.72
N ARG A 5 -38.63 -23.11 34.86
CA ARG A 5 -37.64 -24.17 34.66
C ARG A 5 -36.66 -23.71 33.58
N GLY A 6 -35.40 -23.68 33.94
CA GLY A 6 -34.30 -23.27 33.09
C GLY A 6 -34.06 -24.26 31.96
N THR A 7 -33.90 -23.71 30.76
CA THR A 7 -33.30 -24.38 29.63
C THR A 7 -31.86 -23.91 29.57
N SER A 8 -30.93 -24.79 29.91
CA SER A 8 -29.51 -24.61 29.65
C SER A 8 -29.25 -24.88 28.17
N PRO A 9 -28.45 -24.03 27.48
CA PRO A 9 -27.67 -24.49 26.34
C PRO A 9 -26.23 -24.72 26.78
N ARG A 10 -25.83 -25.97 26.62
CA ARG A 10 -24.44 -26.43 26.55
C ARG A 10 -23.70 -25.76 25.39
N ILE A 11 -22.42 -25.51 25.64
CA ILE A 11 -21.28 -25.63 24.71
C ILE A 11 -21.32 -24.70 23.49
N MET A 12 -20.40 -23.74 23.48
CA MET A 12 -19.38 -23.68 22.42
C MET A 12 -18.11 -23.08 22.98
N ASP A 13 -17.06 -23.91 22.98
CA ASP A 13 -15.68 -23.52 23.18
C ASP A 13 -15.33 -22.33 22.28
N VAL A 14 -15.05 -21.18 22.86
CA VAL A 14 -14.48 -20.04 22.12
C VAL A 14 -12.96 -20.14 22.22
N LEU A 15 -12.40 -21.10 21.48
CA LEU A 15 -11.04 -21.00 20.97
C LEU A 15 -11.01 -19.86 19.96
N CYS A 16 -10.77 -18.62 20.39
CA CYS A 16 -10.64 -17.53 19.41
C CYS A 16 -9.78 -16.33 19.83
N THR A 17 -8.69 -16.54 20.58
CA THR A 17 -7.60 -15.54 20.66
C THR A 17 -6.64 -15.61 19.47
N SER A 18 -6.70 -16.69 18.69
CA SER A 18 -5.79 -16.94 17.55
C SER A 18 -6.25 -16.33 16.22
N SER A 19 -7.53 -15.98 16.08
CA SER A 19 -8.09 -15.46 14.81
C SER A 19 -7.83 -13.95 14.62
N SER A 20 -7.83 -13.17 15.71
CA SER A 20 -7.52 -11.73 15.68
C SER A 20 -6.05 -11.49 15.29
N LEU A 21 -5.11 -12.19 15.94
CA LEU A 21 -3.68 -12.11 15.60
C LEU A 21 -3.39 -12.57 14.17
N LYS A 22 -4.05 -13.65 13.70
CA LYS A 22 -3.93 -14.10 12.31
C LYS A 22 -4.43 -13.05 11.33
N TRP A 23 -5.55 -12.39 11.62
CA TRP A 23 -6.11 -11.35 10.75
C TRP A 23 -5.21 -10.10 10.70
N THR A 24 -4.74 -9.60 11.84
CA THR A 24 -3.83 -8.45 11.91
C THR A 24 -2.49 -8.74 11.23
N ARG A 25 -1.95 -9.95 11.44
CA ARG A 25 -0.72 -10.41 10.77
C ARG A 25 -0.91 -10.52 9.25
N VAL A 26 -2.07 -11.02 8.80
CA VAL A 26 -2.42 -11.12 7.37
C VAL A 26 -2.64 -9.74 6.76
N GLN A 27 -3.23 -8.77 7.47
CA GLN A 27 -3.38 -7.39 6.98
C GLN A 27 -2.05 -6.67 6.84
N LEU A 28 -1.18 -6.77 7.85
CA LEU A 28 0.17 -6.20 7.81
C LEU A 28 1.02 -6.83 6.70
N LEU A 29 1.00 -8.17 6.57
CA LEU A 29 1.73 -8.89 5.51
C LEU A 29 1.13 -8.65 4.11
N LYS A 30 -0.21 -8.55 3.97
CA LYS A 30 -0.84 -8.18 2.68
C LYS A 30 -0.47 -6.77 2.26
N SER A 31 -0.36 -5.82 3.20
CA SER A 31 0.08 -4.46 2.86
C SER A 31 1.54 -4.42 2.37
N GLN A 32 2.41 -5.28 2.91
CA GLN A 32 3.79 -5.46 2.44
C GLN A 32 3.83 -6.12 1.05
N ASN A 33 3.12 -7.23 0.87
CA ASN A 33 3.10 -7.95 -0.41
C ASN A 33 2.42 -7.16 -1.55
N LEU A 34 1.46 -6.27 -1.25
CA LEU A 34 0.86 -5.37 -2.23
C LEU A 34 1.85 -4.28 -2.69
N CYS A 35 2.79 -3.87 -1.83
CA CYS A 35 3.87 -2.97 -2.22
C CYS A 35 4.87 -3.66 -3.16
N ASP A 36 5.06 -4.97 -3.01
CA ASP A 36 5.97 -5.78 -3.84
C ASP A 36 5.40 -6.09 -5.24
N CYS A 37 4.08 -5.99 -5.43
CA CYS A 37 3.44 -6.34 -6.72
C CYS A 37 3.72 -5.34 -7.85
N GLN A 38 4.12 -4.09 -7.58
CA GLN A 38 4.57 -3.17 -8.62
C GLN A 38 6.09 -3.20 -8.73
N ARG A 39 6.62 -4.37 -9.12
CA ARG A 39 8.02 -4.57 -9.45
C ARG A 39 8.53 -3.37 -10.27
N VAL A 40 9.43 -2.63 -9.63
CA VAL A 40 10.13 -1.50 -10.25
C VAL A 40 10.79 -2.03 -11.51
N ASN A 41 10.34 -1.56 -12.66
CA ASN A 41 10.91 -2.01 -13.92
C ASN A 41 12.04 -1.06 -14.31
N SER A 42 13.30 -1.51 -14.16
CA SER A 42 14.51 -0.84 -14.62
C SER A 42 14.38 -0.35 -16.07
N TRP A 43 13.61 -1.04 -16.90
CA TRP A 43 13.24 -0.62 -18.25
C TRP A 43 12.59 0.77 -18.29
N ASN A 44 11.62 1.03 -17.41
CA ASN A 44 10.92 2.32 -17.39
C ASN A 44 11.85 3.45 -16.98
N ALA A 45 12.76 3.20 -16.02
CA ALA A 45 13.76 4.17 -15.62
C ALA A 45 14.80 4.41 -16.73
N PHE A 46 15.25 3.35 -17.39
CA PHE A 46 16.14 3.42 -18.55
C PHE A 46 15.54 4.25 -19.69
N ILE A 47 14.30 3.98 -20.10
CA ILE A 47 13.63 4.76 -21.16
C ILE A 47 13.51 6.23 -20.74
N ARG A 48 13.11 6.50 -19.49
CA ARG A 48 12.99 7.89 -19.00
C ARG A 48 14.33 8.62 -18.95
N ALA A 49 15.42 7.93 -18.66
CA ALA A 49 16.75 8.49 -18.71
C ALA A 49 17.14 8.83 -20.16
N LYS A 50 17.02 7.88 -21.09
CA LYS A 50 17.29 8.11 -22.51
C LYS A 50 16.42 9.20 -23.13
N LEU A 51 15.15 9.27 -22.74
CA LEU A 51 14.25 10.34 -23.15
C LEU A 51 14.69 11.70 -22.60
N ARG A 52 15.17 11.74 -21.36
CA ARG A 52 15.70 12.97 -20.75
C ARG A 52 16.96 13.44 -21.47
N ASP A 53 17.85 12.52 -21.80
CA ASP A 53 19.07 12.80 -22.56
C ASP A 53 18.71 13.33 -23.96
N ALA A 54 17.77 12.69 -24.65
CA ALA A 54 17.29 13.13 -25.97
C ALA A 54 16.57 14.50 -25.94
N ASN A 55 16.00 14.85 -24.79
CA ASN A 55 15.35 16.13 -24.55
C ASN A 55 16.27 17.16 -23.86
N SER A 56 17.53 16.81 -23.59
CA SER A 56 18.50 17.75 -23.03
C SER A 56 18.76 18.87 -24.05
N GLY A 57 18.72 20.12 -23.59
CA GLY A 57 18.85 21.29 -24.46
C GLY A 57 17.60 21.66 -25.27
N ARG A 58 16.47 20.95 -25.14
CA ARG A 58 15.20 21.32 -25.78
C ARG A 58 14.29 22.12 -24.85
N ASP A 59 13.67 23.16 -25.39
CA ASP A 59 12.62 23.92 -24.72
C ASP A 59 11.38 23.08 -24.44
N ARG A 60 10.58 23.49 -23.46
CA ARG A 60 9.43 22.69 -22.98
C ARG A 60 8.44 22.32 -24.11
N GLY A 61 8.28 23.19 -25.12
CA GLY A 61 7.40 22.96 -26.27
C GLY A 61 7.94 21.95 -27.29
N ASP A 62 9.25 21.88 -27.45
CA ASP A 62 9.91 21.09 -28.52
C ASP A 62 10.40 19.72 -28.04
N ARG A 63 10.10 19.38 -26.78
CA ARG A 63 10.43 18.09 -26.20
C ARG A 63 9.67 16.98 -26.90
N VAL A 64 10.42 15.93 -27.24
CA VAL A 64 9.85 14.72 -27.82
C VAL A 64 9.00 14.03 -26.76
N LYS A 65 7.75 13.71 -27.12
CA LYS A 65 6.85 12.93 -26.27
C LYS A 65 7.35 11.50 -26.15
N LEU A 66 7.18 10.90 -24.96
CA LEU A 66 7.60 9.51 -24.69
C LEU A 66 7.10 8.52 -25.75
N THR A 67 5.83 8.61 -26.14
CA THR A 67 5.23 7.71 -27.12
C THR A 67 5.92 7.79 -28.47
N GLN A 68 6.21 9.02 -28.94
CA GLN A 68 6.90 9.24 -30.21
C GLN A 68 8.36 8.77 -30.13
N PHE A 69 9.02 9.01 -29.00
CA PHE A 69 10.39 8.57 -28.77
C PHE A 69 10.50 7.05 -28.79
N VAL A 70 9.62 6.34 -28.09
CA VAL A 70 9.62 4.86 -28.07
C VAL A 70 9.27 4.31 -29.45
N ALA A 71 8.29 4.87 -30.15
CA ALA A 71 7.93 4.41 -31.49
C ALA A 71 9.09 4.53 -32.49
N ARG A 72 9.88 5.61 -32.40
CA ARG A 72 11.01 5.87 -33.30
C ARG A 72 12.28 5.08 -32.96
N ASN A 73 12.53 4.80 -31.68
CA ASN A 73 13.80 4.24 -31.21
C ASN A 73 13.62 2.84 -30.58
N LYS A 74 12.50 2.16 -30.86
CA LYS A 74 12.12 0.93 -30.15
C LYS A 74 13.22 -0.13 -30.18
N ASP A 75 13.73 -0.42 -31.37
CA ASP A 75 14.68 -1.51 -31.58
C ASP A 75 16.04 -1.19 -30.93
N ASP A 76 16.52 0.04 -31.10
CA ASP A 76 17.75 0.52 -30.45
C ASP A 76 17.64 0.50 -28.93
N LEU A 77 16.49 0.89 -28.36
CA LEU A 77 16.25 0.84 -26.93
C LEU A 77 16.29 -0.60 -26.40
N LEU A 78 15.74 -1.56 -27.15
CA LEU A 78 15.76 -2.97 -26.76
C LEU A 78 17.17 -3.55 -26.81
N VAL A 79 17.94 -3.26 -27.85
CA VAL A 79 19.33 -3.70 -27.97
C VAL A 79 20.18 -3.08 -26.87
N ALA A 80 20.08 -1.76 -26.69
CA ALA A 80 20.81 -1.05 -25.65
C ALA A 80 20.49 -1.63 -24.26
N TYR A 81 19.23 -1.95 -23.97
CA TYR A 81 18.84 -2.51 -22.70
C TYR A 81 19.28 -3.95 -22.48
N LYS A 82 19.29 -4.79 -23.52
CA LYS A 82 19.87 -6.14 -23.43
C LYS A 82 21.36 -6.10 -23.08
N ASN A 83 22.06 -5.04 -23.49
CA ASN A 83 23.48 -4.84 -23.22
C ASN A 83 23.75 -4.19 -21.85
N LEU A 84 22.73 -3.83 -21.05
CA LEU A 84 22.94 -3.30 -19.71
C LEU A 84 23.50 -4.39 -18.78
N THR A 85 24.53 -4.04 -18.02
CA THR A 85 25.03 -4.92 -16.96
C THR A 85 24.01 -4.99 -15.80
N PRO A 86 24.00 -6.08 -15.02
CA PRO A 86 23.11 -6.19 -13.85
C PRO A 86 23.26 -5.01 -12.88
N ALA A 87 24.50 -4.57 -12.62
CA ALA A 87 24.77 -3.41 -11.77
C ALA A 87 24.13 -2.11 -12.29
N GLN A 88 24.11 -1.89 -13.61
CA GLN A 88 23.42 -0.74 -14.19
C GLN A 88 21.91 -0.85 -14.03
N GLN A 89 21.34 -2.05 -14.20
CA GLN A 89 19.91 -2.27 -14.00
C GLN A 89 19.50 -2.01 -12.54
N GLU A 90 20.31 -2.47 -11.58
CA GLU A 90 20.12 -2.19 -10.16
C GLU A 90 20.19 -0.69 -9.85
N ALA A 91 21.13 0.03 -10.44
CA ALA A 91 21.21 1.48 -10.29
C ALA A 91 19.95 2.19 -10.81
N TYR A 92 19.35 1.73 -11.91
CA TYR A 92 18.06 2.23 -12.38
C TYR A 92 16.92 1.90 -11.41
N ASN A 93 16.90 0.70 -10.84
CA ASN A 93 15.90 0.32 -9.85
C ASN A 93 16.00 1.17 -8.58
N ALA A 94 17.21 1.40 -8.06
CA ALA A 94 17.45 2.25 -6.91
C ALA A 94 16.93 3.68 -7.13
N LYS A 95 17.18 4.26 -8.31
CA LYS A 95 16.66 5.59 -8.66
C LYS A 95 15.13 5.66 -8.65
N VAL A 96 14.45 4.62 -9.14
CA VAL A 96 12.98 4.57 -9.10
C VAL A 96 12.48 4.42 -7.67
N GLN A 97 13.16 3.61 -6.86
CA GLN A 97 12.79 3.42 -5.46
C GLN A 97 12.87 4.73 -4.69
N VAL A 98 13.98 5.46 -4.80
CA VAL A 98 14.15 6.79 -4.19
C VAL A 98 13.03 7.75 -4.62
N ALA A 99 12.70 7.78 -5.92
CA ALA A 99 11.63 8.65 -6.43
C ALA A 99 10.24 8.26 -5.88
N ARG A 100 9.99 6.96 -5.68
CA ARG A 100 8.75 6.48 -5.04
C ARG A 100 8.70 6.87 -3.58
N ASP A 101 9.75 6.62 -2.83
CA ASP A 101 9.82 6.92 -1.40
C ASP A 101 9.61 8.42 -1.16
N THR A 102 10.26 9.25 -1.98
CA THR A 102 10.06 10.71 -1.98
C THR A 102 8.58 11.07 -2.19
N LYS A 103 7.92 10.47 -3.19
CA LYS A 103 6.51 10.72 -3.49
C LYS A 103 5.59 10.25 -2.36
N VAL A 104 5.88 9.08 -1.78
CA VAL A 104 5.10 8.52 -0.67
C VAL A 104 5.21 9.41 0.56
N MET A 105 6.40 9.94 0.87
CA MET A 105 6.55 10.90 1.95
C MET A 105 5.66 12.14 1.73
N VAL A 106 5.70 12.73 0.53
CA VAL A 106 4.85 13.90 0.19
C VAL A 106 3.35 13.58 0.36
N VAL A 107 2.91 12.40 -0.08
CA VAL A 107 1.50 11.97 0.05
C VAL A 107 1.12 11.72 1.51
N ARG A 108 2.00 11.11 2.32
CA ARG A 108 1.75 10.85 3.74
C ARG A 108 1.77 12.12 4.59
N SER A 109 2.52 13.14 4.16
CA SER A 109 2.51 14.47 4.76
C SER A 109 1.27 15.30 4.36
N ASN A 110 0.37 14.78 3.52
CA ASN A 110 -0.86 15.47 3.18
C ASN A 110 -1.82 15.47 4.39
N PRO A 111 -2.21 16.64 4.92
CA PRO A 111 -3.09 16.72 6.09
C PRO A 111 -4.44 16.02 5.90
N LYS A 112 -4.96 15.95 4.66
CA LYS A 112 -6.17 15.18 4.35
C LYS A 112 -5.94 13.67 4.51
N ALA A 113 -4.79 13.17 4.05
CA ALA A 113 -4.46 11.75 4.19
C ALA A 113 -4.28 11.36 5.67
N ILE A 114 -3.68 12.25 6.48
CA ILE A 114 -3.57 12.08 7.93
C ILE A 114 -4.96 12.05 8.56
N SER A 115 -5.82 13.03 8.24
CA SER A 115 -7.20 13.08 8.75
C SER A 115 -7.99 11.82 8.42
N HIS A 116 -7.95 11.34 7.17
CA HIS A 116 -8.62 10.09 6.80
C HIS A 116 -8.07 8.87 7.55
N THR A 117 -6.76 8.81 7.78
CA THR A 117 -6.13 7.71 8.54
C THR A 117 -6.60 7.72 9.99
N VAL A 118 -6.64 8.89 10.61
CA VAL A 118 -7.12 9.07 11.99
C VAL A 118 -8.60 8.71 12.10
N SER A 119 -9.45 9.23 11.21
CA SER A 119 -10.89 8.90 11.20
C SER A 119 -11.13 7.41 10.98
N ALA A 120 -10.37 6.75 10.10
CA ALA A 120 -10.47 5.32 9.88
C ALA A 120 -10.05 4.51 11.12
N ALA A 121 -9.00 4.93 11.83
CA ALA A 121 -8.57 4.31 13.07
C ALA A 121 -9.64 4.40 14.15
N PHE A 122 -10.23 5.59 14.35
CA PHE A 122 -11.34 5.78 15.29
C PHE A 122 -12.56 4.94 14.93
N ALA A 123 -12.97 4.92 13.66
CA ALA A 123 -14.08 4.09 13.22
C ALA A 123 -13.82 2.59 13.42
N ASN A 124 -12.57 2.15 13.31
CA ASN A 124 -12.22 0.75 13.57
C ASN A 124 -12.24 0.42 15.06
N MET A 125 -11.69 1.30 15.91
CA MET A 125 -11.78 1.15 17.37
C MET A 125 -13.24 1.13 17.84
N ASP A 126 -14.10 2.00 17.29
CA ASP A 126 -15.52 2.04 17.62
C ASP A 126 -16.24 0.73 17.27
N ARG A 127 -15.94 0.14 16.10
CA ARG A 127 -16.45 -1.18 15.73
C ARG A 127 -15.96 -2.29 16.65
N GLU A 128 -14.67 -2.30 16.99
CA GLU A 128 -14.10 -3.30 17.90
C GLU A 128 -14.70 -3.18 19.29
N TRP A 129 -14.87 -1.96 19.79
CA TRP A 129 -15.53 -1.69 21.06
C TRP A 129 -16.98 -2.16 21.07
N THR A 130 -17.75 -1.80 20.03
CA THR A 130 -19.14 -2.25 19.86
C THR A 130 -19.22 -3.77 19.81
N ALA A 131 -18.30 -4.43 19.12
CA ALA A 131 -18.23 -5.89 19.06
C ALA A 131 -17.92 -6.52 20.43
N LEU A 132 -17.01 -5.92 21.21
CA LEU A 132 -16.70 -6.37 22.57
C LEU A 132 -17.89 -6.21 23.52
N CYS A 133 -18.59 -5.08 23.47
CA CYS A 133 -19.82 -4.86 24.26
C CYS A 133 -20.88 -5.92 23.94
N ALA A 134 -21.11 -6.22 22.66
CA ALA A 134 -22.07 -7.24 22.22
C ALA A 134 -21.68 -8.66 22.70
N GLN A 135 -20.39 -8.98 22.80
CA GLN A 135 -19.91 -10.30 23.23
C GLN A 135 -19.91 -10.49 24.76
N THR A 136 -19.65 -9.42 25.51
CA THR A 136 -19.48 -9.48 26.97
C THR A 136 -20.75 -9.14 27.75
N GLY A 137 -21.77 -8.60 27.09
CA GLY A 137 -22.96 -8.07 27.76
C GLY A 137 -22.67 -6.83 28.60
N LEU A 138 -21.50 -6.19 28.40
CA LEU A 138 -21.14 -4.92 29.02
C LEU A 138 -21.91 -3.79 28.35
N GLU A 139 -23.10 -3.49 28.86
CA GLU A 139 -23.82 -2.26 28.56
C GLU A 139 -23.13 -1.08 29.27
N GLY A 140 -22.21 -0.43 28.57
CA GLY A 140 -21.78 0.93 28.90
C GLY A 140 -20.61 1.05 29.87
N PHE A 141 -19.41 1.27 29.31
CA PHE A 141 -18.43 2.14 29.95
C PHE A 141 -17.93 3.14 28.89
N TYR A 142 -18.54 4.31 28.85
CA TYR A 142 -17.97 5.46 28.14
C TYR A 142 -16.85 6.04 29.00
N ILE A 143 -15.59 5.89 28.57
CA ILE A 143 -14.52 6.76 29.04
C ILE A 143 -14.60 8.02 28.17
N ALA A 144 -15.20 9.07 28.71
CA ALA A 144 -15.08 10.40 28.13
C ALA A 144 -13.62 10.85 28.29
N VAL A 145 -12.99 11.23 27.18
CA VAL A 145 -11.69 11.91 27.14
C VAL A 145 -11.93 13.38 26.87
#